data_AF-A0A915HSF4-F1
#
_entry.id   AF-A0A915HSF4-F1
#
_cell.length_a   1.000
_cell.length_b   1.000
_cell.length_c   1.000
_cell.angle_alpha   90.00
_cell.angle_beta   90.00
_cell.angle_gamma   90.00
#
_symmetry.space_group_name_H-M   'P 1'
#
loop_
_entity.id
_entity.type
_entity.pdbx_description
1 polymer ?
#
loop_
_entity_poly.entity_id
_entity_poly.type
_entity_poly.pdbx_seq_one_letter_code
_entity_poly.pdbx_strand_id
1 'polypeptide(L)'
;MKKCVGCMYAQQRLKDGDRYTQKDAVFECTIRRGDNPDHRLVGCMDMDNGTIIERKLGCQWIRGQPPYQYVMQCVKDANRPGVFKKAVHCFYRMGNGGFEVKPGCFRTDGQSLIMACQMDHNGAMKLETYSLSQLKNVYMKGLRFC
;
A
#
# COMPACT_ATOMS: atom_id res chain seq x y z
N MET A 1 0.41 38.55 24.63
CA MET A 1 1.55 37.88 23.95
C MET A 1 1.00 36.92 22.89
N LYS A 2 1.18 37.20 21.59
CA LYS A 2 0.81 36.23 20.54
C LYS A 2 1.86 35.12 20.56
N LYS A 3 1.51 33.95 21.09
CA LYS A 3 2.33 32.76 20.87
C LYS A 3 2.24 32.47 19.38
N CYS A 4 3.33 32.63 18.64
CA CYS A 4 3.43 31.97 17.37
C CYS A 4 3.32 30.47 17.71
N VAL A 5 2.33 29.78 17.14
CA VAL A 5 2.09 28.34 17.33
C VAL A 5 2.43 27.67 16.00
N GLY A 6 3.17 26.56 16.05
CA GLY A 6 3.65 25.86 14.85
C GLY A 6 4.72 24.85 15.19
N CYS A 7 4.92 23.88 14.30
CA CYS A 7 5.91 22.84 14.48
C CYS A 7 7.29 23.33 14.04
N MET A 8 8.37 22.78 14.61
CA MET A 8 9.74 23.08 14.21
C MET A 8 10.35 21.88 13.49
N TYR A 9 10.81 22.07 12.25
CA TYR A 9 11.51 21.03 11.49
C TYR A 9 12.64 21.67 10.67
N ALA A 10 13.84 21.08 10.70
CA ALA A 10 15.01 21.57 9.97
C ALA A 10 15.28 23.09 10.13
N GLN A 11 15.17 23.60 11.36
CA GLN A 11 15.28 25.03 11.72
C GLN A 11 14.20 25.94 11.10
N GLN A 12 13.24 25.38 10.36
CA GLN A 12 12.09 26.08 9.83
C GLN A 12 10.87 25.90 10.71
N ARG A 13 10.04 26.95 10.74
CA ARG A 13 8.78 26.94 11.45
C ARG A 13 7.65 26.64 10.47
N LEU A 14 6.93 25.56 10.75
CA LEU A 14 5.80 25.10 9.96
C LEU A 14 4.48 25.61 10.56
N LYS A 15 3.54 25.96 9.70
CA LYS A 15 2.15 26.30 10.05
C LYS A 15 1.30 25.03 10.11
N ASP A 16 0.11 25.15 10.71
CA ASP A 16 -0.87 24.06 10.69
C ASP A 16 -1.20 23.64 9.26
N GLY A 17 -1.12 22.34 8.97
CA GLY A 17 -1.32 21.77 7.64
C GLY A 17 -0.08 21.77 6.74
N ASP A 18 1.00 22.47 7.10
CA ASP A 18 2.25 22.41 6.31
C ASP A 18 2.83 20.99 6.36
N ARG A 19 3.31 20.53 5.20
CA ARG A 19 3.88 19.20 5.05
C ARG A 19 5.38 19.25 4.80
N TYR A 20 6.04 18.20 5.26
CA TYR A 20 7.44 17.97 4.98
C TYR A 20 7.73 16.48 4.85
N THR A 21 8.83 16.17 4.18
CA THR A 21 9.30 14.81 4.00
C THR A 21 10.52 14.56 4.88
N GLN A 22 10.56 13.36 5.46
CA GLN A 22 11.73 12.87 6.19
C GLN A 22 11.94 11.41 5.79
N LYS A 23 13.02 11.14 5.05
CA LYS A 23 13.23 9.85 4.37
C LYS A 23 12.03 9.53 3.47
N ASP A 24 11.40 8.36 3.64
CA ASP A 24 10.24 7.92 2.87
C ASP A 24 8.89 8.32 3.48
N ALA A 25 8.88 9.10 4.56
CA ALA A 25 7.69 9.48 5.30
C ALA A 25 7.25 10.91 5.00
N VAL A 26 5.94 11.13 4.90
CA VAL A 26 5.31 12.44 4.79
C VAL A 26 4.67 12.77 6.12
N PHE A 27 5.07 13.89 6.70
CA PHE A 27 4.52 14.43 7.94
C PHE A 27 3.77 15.72 7.67
N GLU A 28 2.77 15.99 8.49
CA GLU A 28 1.97 17.21 8.49
C GLU A 28 2.04 17.82 9.88
N CYS A 29 2.34 19.11 9.95
CA CYS A 29 2.24 19.84 11.20
C CYS A 29 0.76 19.98 11.57
N THR A 30 0.42 19.62 12.80
CA THR A 30 -0.94 19.72 13.33
C THR A 30 -0.96 20.52 14.62
N ILE A 31 -1.85 21.50 14.71
CA ILE A 31 -2.02 22.38 15.86
C ILE A 31 -3.44 22.20 16.39
N ARG A 32 -3.61 21.39 17.42
CA ARG A 32 -4.92 21.24 18.09
C ARG A 32 -5.08 22.31 19.17
N ARG A 33 -6.26 22.91 19.26
CA ARG A 33 -6.56 23.93 20.28
C ARG A 33 -6.39 23.32 21.68
N GLY A 34 -5.45 23.87 22.46
CA GLY A 34 -5.16 23.42 23.83
C GLY A 34 -3.97 22.47 23.94
N ASP A 35 -3.50 21.91 22.81
CA ASP A 35 -2.36 21.00 22.78
C ASP A 35 -1.09 21.68 22.23
N ASN A 36 0.05 21.03 22.44
CA ASN A 36 1.29 21.40 21.78
C ASN A 36 1.22 21.04 20.28
N PRO A 37 1.90 21.78 19.40
CA PRO A 37 2.07 21.41 18.00
C PRO A 37 2.64 19.99 17.88
N ASP A 38 2.09 19.19 16.97
CA ASP A 38 2.48 17.80 16.75
C ASP A 38 2.79 17.52 15.26
N HIS A 39 3.70 16.58 15.03
CA HIS A 39 4.12 16.13 13.71
C HIS A 39 3.40 14.83 13.37
N ARG A 40 2.26 14.94 12.68
CA ARG A 40 1.44 13.78 12.35
C ARG A 40 1.99 13.10 11.09
N LEU A 41 2.23 11.80 11.18
CA LEU A 41 2.53 10.97 10.01
C LEU A 41 1.27 10.83 9.13
N VAL A 42 1.34 11.27 7.88
CA VAL A 42 0.18 11.32 6.97
C VAL A 42 0.36 10.54 5.67
N GLY A 43 1.57 10.08 5.36
CA GLY A 43 1.80 9.33 4.12
C GLY A 43 3.22 8.83 3.94
N CYS A 44 3.46 8.28 2.76
CA CYS A 44 4.76 7.82 2.31
C CYS A 44 5.06 8.30 0.90
N MET A 45 6.36 8.34 0.59
CA MET A 45 6.87 8.71 -0.72
C MET A 45 6.91 7.48 -1.63
N ASP A 46 6.38 7.62 -2.83
CA ASP A 46 6.49 6.63 -3.88
C ASP A 46 7.17 7.18 -5.13
N MET A 47 7.81 6.29 -5.88
CA MET A 47 8.39 6.61 -7.18
C MET A 47 7.64 5.82 -8.25
N ASP A 48 7.00 6.55 -9.16
CA ASP A 48 6.18 6.02 -10.25
C ASP A 48 6.63 6.67 -11.55
N ASN A 49 7.14 5.87 -12.48
CA ASN A 49 7.70 6.32 -13.77
C ASN A 49 8.65 7.53 -13.66
N GLY A 50 9.56 7.50 -12.68
CA GLY A 50 10.53 8.57 -12.43
C GLY A 50 9.97 9.81 -11.72
N THR A 51 8.66 9.86 -11.48
CA THR A 51 8.01 10.92 -10.71
C THR A 51 7.86 10.51 -9.26
N ILE A 52 8.19 11.41 -8.35
CA ILE A 52 7.94 11.23 -6.93
C ILE A 52 6.50 11.63 -6.62
N ILE A 53 5.75 10.74 -5.98
CA ILE A 53 4.34 10.92 -5.64
C ILE A 53 4.14 10.67 -4.15
N GLU A 54 3.43 11.59 -3.48
CA GLU A 54 2.96 11.38 -2.12
C GLU A 54 1.74 10.43 -2.11
N ARG A 55 1.84 9.34 -1.37
CA ARG A 55 0.72 8.42 -1.11
C ARG A 55 0.25 8.62 0.33
N LYS A 56 -1.04 8.97 0.50
CA LYS A 56 -1.62 9.10 1.84
C LYS A 56 -1.57 7.77 2.59
N LEU A 57 -1.43 7.83 3.90
CA LEU A 57 -1.45 6.66 4.77
C LEU A 57 -2.78 5.89 4.59
N GLY A 58 -2.70 4.58 4.40
CA GLY A 58 -3.84 3.72 4.12
C GLY A 58 -4.30 3.69 2.66
N CYS A 59 -3.88 4.62 1.79
CA CYS A 59 -4.24 4.57 0.38
C CYS A 59 -3.61 3.36 -0.32
N GLN A 60 -4.36 2.81 -1.27
CA GLN A 60 -3.95 1.69 -2.10
C GLN A 60 -3.76 2.11 -3.56
N TRP A 61 -2.82 1.48 -4.26
CA TRP A 61 -2.59 1.69 -5.69
C TRP A 61 -2.03 0.43 -6.35
N ILE A 62 -2.20 0.30 -7.65
CA ILE A 62 -1.67 -0.84 -8.41
C ILE A 62 -0.23 -0.53 -8.84
N ARG A 63 0.68 -1.50 -8.69
CA ARG A 63 2.06 -1.41 -9.16
C ARG A 63 2.51 -2.72 -9.81
N GLY A 64 3.39 -2.62 -10.79
CA GLY A 64 3.96 -3.76 -11.51
C GLY A 64 3.58 -3.75 -12.98
N GLN A 65 4.11 -4.71 -13.74
CA GLN A 65 3.87 -4.82 -15.18
C GLN A 65 2.76 -5.84 -15.47
N PRO A 66 1.78 -5.51 -16.34
CA PRO A 66 0.77 -6.47 -16.75
C PRO A 66 1.39 -7.77 -17.31
N PRO A 67 0.72 -8.93 -17.12
CA PRO A 67 -0.54 -9.08 -16.41
C PRO A 67 -0.39 -9.18 -14.88
N TYR A 68 0.84 -9.31 -14.37
CA TYR A 68 1.14 -9.57 -12.96
C TYR A 68 1.45 -8.29 -12.19
N GLN A 69 0.44 -7.77 -11.50
CA GLN A 69 0.54 -6.55 -10.71
C GLN A 69 0.18 -6.82 -9.25
N TYR A 70 0.42 -5.85 -8.38
CA TYR A 70 0.11 -5.92 -6.96
C TYR A 70 -0.63 -4.66 -6.51
N VAL A 71 -1.58 -4.84 -5.60
CA VAL A 71 -2.15 -3.72 -4.86
C VAL A 71 -1.20 -3.39 -3.72
N MET A 72 -0.54 -2.25 -3.84
CA MET A 72 0.34 -1.68 -2.83
C MET A 72 -0.46 -0.82 -1.88
N GLN A 73 -0.03 -0.76 -0.62
CA GLN A 73 -0.60 0.13 0.39
C GLN A 73 0.50 0.83 1.18
N CYS A 74 0.25 2.09 1.51
CA CYS A 74 1.06 2.86 2.44
C CYS A 74 0.62 2.55 3.86
N VAL A 75 1.46 1.91 4.67
CA VAL A 75 1.10 1.43 6.01
C VAL A 75 2.06 1.94 7.08
N LYS A 76 1.53 2.16 8.28
CA LYS A 76 2.32 2.38 9.49
C LYS A 76 2.42 1.04 10.21
N ASP A 77 3.63 0.61 10.53
CA ASP A 77 3.83 -0.56 11.38
C ASP A 77 3.72 -0.13 12.85
N ALA A 78 2.94 -0.85 13.65
CA ALA A 78 2.84 -0.58 15.08
C ALA A 78 4.14 -0.91 15.84
N ASN A 79 4.92 -1.84 15.30
CA ASN A 79 6.13 -2.38 15.94
C ASN A 79 7.42 -1.81 15.34
N ARG A 80 7.33 -1.04 14.25
CA ARG A 80 8.51 -0.40 13.61
C ARG A 80 8.25 1.09 13.38
N PRO A 81 9.13 1.98 13.84
CA PRO A 81 8.97 3.41 13.59
C PRO A 81 9.09 3.70 12.10
N GLY A 82 8.07 4.34 11.51
CA GLY A 82 8.08 4.81 10.13
C GLY A 82 6.85 4.39 9.32
N VAL A 83 6.99 4.49 7.99
CA VAL A 83 6.01 4.03 7.00
C VAL A 83 6.64 3.04 6.04
N PHE A 84 5.81 2.13 5.56
CA PHE A 84 6.22 1.08 4.64
C PHE A 84 5.23 1.01 3.48
N LYS A 85 5.75 0.68 2.31
CA LYS A 85 4.93 0.34 1.14
C LYS A 85 4.86 -1.17 1.05
N LYS A 86 3.68 -1.75 1.25
CA LYS A 86 3.49 -3.20 1.29
C LYS A 86 2.51 -3.65 0.22
N ALA A 87 2.82 -4.74 -0.47
CA ALA A 87 1.85 -5.43 -1.30
C ALA A 87 0.82 -6.12 -0.39
N VAL A 88 -0.45 -5.74 -0.52
CA VAL A 88 -1.54 -6.28 0.30
C VAL A 88 -2.36 -7.31 -0.43
N HIS A 89 -2.57 -7.15 -1.74
CA HIS A 89 -3.26 -8.10 -2.60
C HIS A 89 -2.52 -8.26 -3.93
N CYS A 90 -2.86 -9.30 -4.68
CA CYS A 90 -2.43 -9.46 -6.07
C CYS A 90 -3.47 -8.82 -7.00
N PHE A 91 -3.01 -8.34 -8.17
CA PHE A 91 -3.88 -7.80 -9.19
C PHE A 91 -3.53 -8.41 -10.55
N TYR A 92 -4.49 -9.08 -11.17
CA TYR A 92 -4.34 -9.64 -12.51
C TYR A 92 -5.05 -8.75 -13.54
N ARG A 93 -4.29 -8.18 -14.47
CA ARG A 93 -4.85 -7.31 -15.52
C ARG A 93 -5.44 -8.17 -16.65
N MET A 94 -6.67 -7.88 -17.05
CA MET A 94 -7.35 -8.53 -18.18
C MET A 94 -8.08 -7.49 -19.04
N GLY A 95 -7.58 -7.25 -20.26
CA GLY A 95 -8.07 -6.18 -21.12
C GLY A 95 -8.02 -4.81 -20.42
N ASN A 96 -9.13 -4.08 -20.43
CA ASN A 96 -9.26 -2.77 -19.78
C ASN A 96 -9.53 -2.85 -18.27
N GLY A 97 -9.85 -4.05 -17.75
CA GLY A 97 -10.16 -4.29 -16.33
C GLY A 97 -9.13 -5.18 -15.64
N GLY A 98 -9.49 -5.72 -14.49
CA GLY A 98 -8.66 -6.71 -13.80
C GLY A 98 -9.30 -7.25 -12.53
N PHE A 99 -8.69 -8.30 -12.00
CA PHE A 99 -9.12 -8.97 -10.78
C PHE A 99 -8.15 -8.70 -9.65
N GLU A 100 -8.67 -8.12 -8.58
CA GLU A 100 -7.98 -8.09 -7.30
C GLU A 100 -8.22 -9.41 -6.56
N VAL A 101 -7.12 -10.04 -6.11
CA VAL A 101 -7.15 -11.35 -5.46
C VAL A 101 -6.47 -11.22 -4.10
N LYS A 102 -7.23 -11.47 -3.03
CA LYS A 102 -6.72 -11.42 -1.64
C LYS A 102 -5.76 -12.58 -1.37
N PRO A 103 -4.78 -12.43 -0.45
CA PRO A 103 -3.92 -13.53 -0.02
C PRO A 103 -4.73 -14.73 0.47
N GLY A 104 -4.33 -15.93 0.04
CA GLY A 104 -5.04 -17.18 0.33
C GLY A 104 -6.28 -17.40 -0.53
N CYS A 105 -6.61 -16.48 -1.44
CA CYS A 105 -7.72 -16.64 -2.37
C CYS A 105 -7.25 -16.98 -3.78
N PHE A 106 -8.18 -17.51 -4.57
CA PHE A 106 -8.10 -17.54 -6.02
C PHE A 106 -9.39 -17.03 -6.67
N ARG A 107 -9.27 -16.52 -7.89
CA ARG A 107 -10.37 -16.15 -8.80
C ARG A 107 -10.25 -16.93 -10.10
N THR A 108 -11.31 -16.98 -10.90
CA THR A 108 -11.24 -17.51 -12.28
C THR A 108 -11.71 -16.45 -13.28
N ASP A 109 -11.18 -16.52 -14.50
CA ASP A 109 -11.71 -15.76 -15.65
C ASP A 109 -13.02 -16.36 -16.20
N GLY A 110 -13.47 -17.48 -15.65
CA GLY A 110 -14.68 -18.21 -16.05
C GLY A 110 -14.50 -19.11 -17.27
N GLN A 111 -13.31 -19.15 -17.87
CA GLN A 111 -13.04 -19.92 -19.09
C GLN A 111 -11.95 -20.96 -18.87
N SER A 112 -10.74 -20.53 -18.54
CA SER A 112 -9.56 -21.40 -18.58
C SER A 112 -8.53 -21.10 -17.51
N LEU A 113 -8.58 -19.92 -16.89
CA LEU A 113 -7.55 -19.42 -16.01
C LEU A 113 -8.06 -19.33 -14.57
N ILE A 114 -7.22 -19.77 -13.65
CA ILE A 114 -7.33 -19.51 -12.22
C ILE A 114 -6.18 -18.57 -11.84
N MET A 115 -6.48 -17.50 -11.10
CA MET A 115 -5.53 -16.52 -10.59
C MET A 115 -5.52 -16.61 -9.06
N ALA A 116 -4.42 -17.07 -8.49
CA ALA A 116 -4.25 -17.30 -7.06
C ALA A 116 -3.25 -16.33 -6.46
N CYS A 117 -3.59 -15.73 -5.32
CA CYS A 117 -2.68 -14.86 -4.59
C CYS A 117 -2.23 -15.53 -3.29
N GLN A 118 -0.93 -15.66 -3.11
CA GLN A 118 -0.31 -16.26 -1.94
C GLN A 118 0.65 -15.29 -1.28
N MET A 119 0.79 -15.40 0.04
CA MET A 119 1.86 -14.74 0.78
C MET A 119 2.91 -15.80 1.10
N ASP A 120 4.18 -15.53 0.78
CA ASP A 120 5.27 -16.40 1.22
C ASP A 120 5.61 -16.19 2.71
N HIS A 121 6.52 -17.00 3.23
CA HIS A 121 6.97 -16.94 4.62
C HIS A 121 7.66 -15.62 5.00
N ASN A 122 8.16 -14.87 4.01
CA ASN A 122 8.78 -13.55 4.20
C ASN A 122 7.77 -12.40 4.09
N GLY A 123 6.50 -12.70 3.85
CA GLY A 123 5.44 -11.71 3.70
C GLY A 123 5.33 -11.12 2.29
N ALA A 124 6.05 -11.66 1.31
CA ALA A 124 5.96 -11.22 -0.08
C ALA A 124 4.73 -11.83 -0.76
N MET A 125 4.05 -11.01 -1.56
CA MET A 125 2.92 -11.45 -2.39
C MET A 125 3.42 -12.19 -3.62
N LYS A 126 2.76 -13.29 -3.96
CA LYS A 126 2.98 -14.06 -5.18
C LYS A 126 1.66 -14.32 -5.87
N LEU A 127 1.55 -13.82 -7.09
CA LEU A 127 0.45 -14.14 -8.00
C LEU A 127 0.86 -15.34 -8.85
N GLU A 128 0.07 -16.41 -8.80
CA GLU A 128 0.26 -17.61 -9.60
C GLU A 128 -0.98 -17.87 -10.44
N THR A 129 -0.78 -18.33 -11.67
CA THR A 129 -1.85 -18.71 -12.57
C THR A 129 -1.85 -20.22 -12.80
N TYR A 130 -3.04 -20.77 -12.99
CA TYR A 130 -3.27 -22.20 -13.21
C TYR A 130 -4.32 -22.39 -14.30
N SER A 131 -4.32 -23.55 -14.96
CA SER A 131 -5.45 -23.94 -15.79
C SER A 131 -6.65 -24.35 -14.94
N LEU A 132 -7.87 -24.21 -15.46
CA LEU A 132 -9.08 -24.64 -14.77
C LEU A 132 -9.08 -26.15 -14.45
N SER A 133 -8.40 -26.96 -15.27
CA SER A 133 -8.19 -28.39 -15.00
C SER A 133 -7.38 -28.68 -13.72
N GLN A 134 -6.62 -27.70 -13.21
CA GLN A 134 -5.85 -27.81 -11.98
C GLN A 134 -6.63 -27.32 -10.75
N LEU A 135 -7.93 -27.05 -10.85
CA LEU A 135 -8.75 -26.54 -9.74
C LEU A 135 -8.63 -27.38 -8.46
N LYS A 136 -8.60 -28.71 -8.58
CA LYS A 136 -8.39 -29.60 -7.42
C LYS A 136 -7.05 -29.33 -6.72
N ASN A 137 -5.99 -29.08 -7.48
CA ASN A 137 -4.66 -28.78 -6.93
C ASN A 137 -4.65 -27.43 -6.21
N VAL A 138 -5.37 -26.44 -6.73
CA VAL A 138 -5.51 -25.12 -6.10
C VAL A 138 -6.19 -25.24 -4.74
N TYR A 139 -7.27 -26.02 -4.63
CA TYR A 139 -7.90 -26.31 -3.34
C TYR A 139 -6.99 -27.09 -2.39
N MET A 140 -6.22 -28.08 -2.89
CA MET A 140 -5.26 -28.83 -2.07
C MET A 140 -4.12 -27.96 -1.50
N LYS A 141 -3.83 -26.82 -2.12
CA LYS A 141 -2.92 -25.79 -1.58
C LYS A 141 -3.53 -24.94 -0.47
N GLY A 142 -4.78 -25.21 -0.07
CA GLY A 142 -5.49 -24.45 0.96
C GLY A 142 -6.03 -23.10 0.49
N LEU A 143 -6.09 -22.87 -0.84
CA LEU A 143 -6.64 -21.64 -1.40
C LEU A 143 -8.15 -21.74 -1.52
N ARG A 144 -8.84 -20.62 -1.28
CA ARG A 144 -10.31 -20.53 -1.34
C ARG A 144 -10.77 -19.65 -2.51
N PHE A 145 -11.92 -19.99 -3.08
CA PHE A 145 -12.54 -19.13 -4.08
C PHE A 145 -13.02 -17.83 -3.43
N CYS A 146 -12.68 -16.70 -4.06
CA CYS A 146 -13.10 -15.35 -3.72
C CYS A 146 -13.38 -14.60 -5.04
#